data_AF-A0A3C0A9X0-F1
#
_entry.id   AF-A0A3C0A9X0-F1
#
_cell.length_a   1.000
_cell.length_b   1.000
_cell.length_c   1.000
_cell.angle_alpha   90.00
_cell.angle_beta   90.00
_cell.angle_gamma   90.00
#
_symmetry.space_group_name_H-M   'P 1'
#
loop_
_entity.id
_entity.type
_entity.pdbx_description
1 polymer ?
#
loop_
_entity_poly.entity_id
_entity_poly.type
_entity_poly.pdbx_seq_one_letter_code
_entity_poly.pdbx_strand_id
1 'polypeptide(L)'
;MTSYTPDGKRQLVAGLFQEVIDRMVAMGGAVDPSTTEAGSAWGSFIELGHANVTPFHVEALKMAALEMVCDSGAQIRFHTSFVDVIMDGDRISDIVILDKAGLGLLRPKIVIDTSGDGDIAAKAGAPFEVGRREDGKMMPVTLFLTIGNVDDERVIAWMREHEKLHPGERLFECIVKEARETGDWTLEREFLNIYREPTPGQWRVNTTRVQNVDGTNPDDLSRAEIESRRQAWDLIRFFRSHCPGLENTQLLATGSQVGIRETRHILGDYVLNGQDVLEGRKFEDGIAQCSYPIDIHDPQGPRGRLEGIHADHYEIPYRCLV
;
A
#
# COMPACT_ATOMS: atom_id res chain seq x y z
N MET A 1 0.08 -2.15 8.29
CA MET A 1 -0.09 -3.03 9.46
C MET A 1 1.28 -3.38 9.98
N THR A 2 1.49 -3.34 11.29
CA THR A 2 2.64 -4.02 11.89
C THR A 2 2.49 -5.52 11.67
N SER A 3 3.53 -6.19 11.19
CA SER A 3 3.45 -7.63 10.92
C SER A 3 3.59 -8.40 12.22
N TYR A 4 2.51 -9.07 12.61
CA TYR A 4 2.42 -10.00 13.74
C TYR A 4 2.14 -11.41 13.23
N THR A 5 2.37 -12.42 14.06
CA THR A 5 1.86 -13.78 13.81
C THR A 5 0.34 -13.76 13.60
N PRO A 6 -0.25 -14.73 12.87
CA PRO A 6 -1.69 -14.76 12.58
C PRO A 6 -2.59 -14.68 13.83
N ASP A 7 -2.11 -15.16 14.98
CA ASP A 7 -2.80 -15.06 16.27
C ASP A 7 -2.67 -13.70 16.96
N GLY A 8 -1.94 -12.75 16.36
CA GLY A 8 -1.72 -11.39 16.84
C GLY A 8 -0.79 -11.27 18.03
N LYS A 9 -0.15 -12.35 18.51
CA LYS A 9 0.57 -12.33 19.80
C LYS A 9 2.03 -11.94 19.71
N ARG A 10 2.70 -12.27 18.60
CA ARG A 10 4.14 -12.01 18.44
C ARG A 10 4.38 -11.10 17.26
N GLN A 11 5.02 -9.95 17.52
CA GLN A 11 5.50 -9.08 16.46
C GLN A 11 6.62 -9.78 15.70
N LEU A 12 6.50 -9.83 14.38
CA LEU A 12 7.48 -10.45 13.48
C LEU A 12 8.45 -9.41 12.93
N VAL A 13 7.94 -8.24 12.54
CA VAL A 13 8.76 -7.17 11.97
C VAL A 13 8.91 -6.05 12.99
N ALA A 14 10.14 -5.90 13.50
CA ALA A 14 10.57 -4.88 14.45
C ALA A 14 11.81 -4.13 13.91
N GLY A 15 12.82 -3.88 14.74
CA GLY A 15 14.07 -3.21 14.33
C GLY A 15 13.82 -1.82 13.76
N LEU A 16 14.39 -1.53 12.58
CA LEU A 16 14.19 -0.25 11.88
C LEU A 16 12.71 0.11 11.70
N PHE A 17 11.85 -0.88 11.46
CA PHE A 17 10.41 -0.61 11.32
C PHE A 17 9.78 -0.20 12.65
N GLN A 18 10.21 -0.77 13.77
CA GLN A 18 9.77 -0.32 15.09
C GLN A 18 10.28 1.09 15.39
N GLU A 19 11.52 1.42 15.02
CA GLU A 19 12.04 2.79 15.17
C GLU A 19 11.21 3.83 14.40
N VAL A 20 10.72 3.49 13.20
CA VAL A 20 9.78 4.35 12.45
C VAL A 20 8.49 4.58 13.26
N ILE A 21 7.93 3.51 13.83
CA ILE A 21 6.69 3.58 14.63
C ILE A 21 6.91 4.43 15.88
N ASP A 22 7.97 4.18 16.63
CA ASP A 22 8.30 4.88 17.85
C ASP A 22 8.46 6.38 17.59
N ARG A 23 9.13 6.76 16.50
CA ARG A 23 9.24 8.17 16.08
C ARG A 23 7.88 8.77 15.75
N MET A 24 7.04 8.06 14.98
CA MET A 24 5.69 8.56 14.67
C MET A 24 4.82 8.72 15.91
N VAL A 25 4.87 7.78 16.86
CA VAL A 25 4.15 7.85 18.13
C VAL A 25 4.67 9.02 18.97
N ALA A 26 5.99 9.23 19.04
CA ALA A 26 6.60 10.35 19.75
C ALA A 26 6.17 11.72 19.17
N MET A 27 5.91 11.79 17.86
CA MET A 27 5.35 12.99 17.21
C MET A 27 3.84 13.18 17.45
N GLY A 28 3.16 12.24 18.12
CA GLY A 28 1.70 12.20 18.19
C GLY A 28 1.04 11.91 16.83
N GLY A 29 1.82 11.41 15.87
CA GLY A 29 1.42 11.18 14.50
C GLY A 29 1.01 9.74 14.19
N ALA A 30 1.07 8.83 15.17
CA ALA A 30 0.57 7.47 15.04
C ALA A 30 -0.05 6.97 16.35
N VAL A 31 -0.95 6.00 16.23
CA VAL A 31 -1.43 5.22 17.37
C VAL A 31 -0.51 4.02 17.57
N ASP A 32 -0.11 3.79 18.81
CA ASP A 32 0.73 2.65 19.17
C ASP A 32 0.01 1.34 18.83
N PRO A 33 0.64 0.43 18.06
CA PRO A 33 0.00 -0.81 17.64
C PRO A 33 -0.43 -1.68 18.81
N SER A 34 0.24 -1.65 19.97
CA SER A 34 -0.18 -2.41 21.15
C SER A 34 -1.54 -2.00 21.73
N THR A 35 -2.08 -0.85 21.27
CA THR A 35 -3.36 -0.29 21.73
C THR A 35 -4.48 -0.40 20.71
N THR A 36 -4.23 -1.00 19.53
CA THR A 36 -5.24 -1.14 18.47
C THR A 36 -5.80 -2.55 18.42
N GLU A 37 -7.07 -2.66 18.79
CA GLU A 37 -7.79 -3.94 18.78
C GLU A 37 -8.39 -4.24 17.41
N ALA A 38 -8.51 -5.52 17.08
CA ALA A 38 -9.31 -5.99 15.95
C ALA A 38 -10.78 -5.55 16.08
N GLY A 39 -11.48 -5.42 14.96
CA GLY A 39 -12.89 -4.96 14.96
C GLY A 39 -13.06 -3.48 15.32
N SER A 40 -11.99 -2.74 15.62
CA SER A 40 -12.05 -1.30 15.89
C SER A 40 -12.02 -0.47 14.59
N ALA A 41 -12.39 0.81 14.70
CA ALA A 41 -12.31 1.77 13.59
C ALA A 41 -10.88 1.93 13.03
N TRP A 42 -9.85 1.61 13.82
CA TRP A 42 -8.45 1.59 13.40
C TRP A 42 -8.17 0.52 12.34
N GLY A 43 -8.81 -0.65 12.47
CA GLY A 43 -8.73 -1.78 11.56
C GLY A 43 -9.88 -1.83 10.54
N SER A 44 -10.59 -0.73 10.30
CA SER A 44 -11.79 -0.71 9.44
C SER A 44 -12.88 -1.69 9.90
N PHE A 45 -12.97 -1.97 11.20
CA PHE A 45 -13.89 -2.94 11.79
C PHE A 45 -13.67 -4.39 11.30
N ILE A 46 -12.50 -4.68 10.74
CA ILE A 46 -12.13 -6.03 10.32
C ILE A 46 -11.54 -6.77 11.53
N GLU A 47 -11.97 -8.01 11.74
CA GLU A 47 -11.48 -8.85 12.84
C GLU A 47 -10.17 -9.56 12.47
N LEU A 48 -10.22 -10.40 11.43
CA LEU A 48 -9.10 -11.26 11.07
C LEU A 48 -7.91 -10.45 10.54
N GLY A 49 -6.76 -10.61 11.18
CA GLY A 49 -5.48 -10.01 10.75
C GLY A 49 -5.39 -8.50 10.89
N HIS A 50 -6.32 -7.85 11.62
CA HIS A 50 -6.40 -6.38 11.74
C HIS A 50 -6.31 -5.90 13.21
N ALA A 51 -5.83 -6.75 14.12
CA ALA A 51 -5.31 -6.33 15.42
C ALA A 51 -3.88 -5.79 15.27
N ASN A 52 -3.45 -4.98 16.24
CA ASN A 52 -2.13 -4.38 16.29
C ASN A 52 -1.76 -3.72 14.97
N VAL A 53 -2.63 -2.85 14.47
CA VAL A 53 -2.34 -1.99 13.32
C VAL A 53 -1.76 -0.66 13.79
N THR A 54 -1.04 0.04 12.92
CA THR A 54 -0.50 1.38 13.22
C THR A 54 -1.24 2.41 12.36
N PRO A 55 -2.40 2.95 12.79
CA PRO A 55 -2.98 4.14 12.19
C PRO A 55 -1.98 5.29 12.30
N PHE A 56 -1.71 5.99 11.19
CA PHE A 56 -0.72 7.05 11.16
C PHE A 56 -1.16 8.22 10.28
N HIS A 57 -0.61 9.39 10.61
CA HIS A 57 -0.61 10.60 9.81
C HIS A 57 0.53 10.53 8.79
N VAL A 58 0.24 10.87 7.53
CA VAL A 58 1.20 10.67 6.42
C VAL A 58 2.46 11.51 6.59
N GLU A 59 2.32 12.73 7.11
CA GLU A 59 3.48 13.61 7.35
C GLU A 59 4.36 13.10 8.50
N ALA A 60 3.80 12.36 9.46
CA ALA A 60 4.58 11.75 10.53
C ALA A 60 5.43 10.59 9.97
N LEU A 61 4.87 9.76 9.09
CA LEU A 61 5.63 8.71 8.41
C LEU A 61 6.77 9.29 7.55
N LYS A 62 6.46 10.33 6.76
CA LYS A 62 7.46 11.04 5.94
C LYS A 62 8.60 11.58 6.79
N MET A 63 8.29 12.25 7.90
CA MET A 63 9.33 12.81 8.77
C MET A 63 10.12 11.74 9.50
N ALA A 64 9.48 10.70 10.04
CA ALA A 64 10.18 9.61 10.71
C ALA A 64 11.19 8.93 9.76
N ALA A 65 10.77 8.62 8.54
CA ALA A 65 11.66 8.02 7.53
C ALA A 65 12.78 8.99 7.11
N LEU A 66 12.45 10.28 6.91
CA LEU A 66 13.43 11.30 6.52
C LEU A 66 14.52 11.49 7.58
N GLU A 67 14.14 11.58 8.85
CA GLU A 67 15.08 11.72 9.97
C GLU A 67 15.97 10.49 10.10
N MET A 68 15.43 9.28 9.96
CA MET A 68 16.25 8.06 9.99
C MET A 68 17.34 8.07 8.92
N VAL A 69 17.03 8.54 7.70
CA VAL A 69 18.04 8.68 6.65
C VAL A 69 19.07 9.76 7.00
N CYS A 70 18.63 10.90 7.53
CA CYS A 70 19.55 11.97 7.97
C CYS A 70 20.49 11.50 9.10
N ASP A 71 19.94 10.81 10.09
CA ASP A 71 20.67 10.28 11.25
C ASP A 71 21.71 9.23 10.85
N SER A 72 21.47 8.50 9.76
CA SER A 72 22.43 7.53 9.21
C SER A 72 23.70 8.18 8.61
N GLY A 73 23.68 9.50 8.38
CA GLY A 73 24.73 10.24 7.68
C GLY A 73 24.68 10.10 6.16
N ALA A 74 23.66 9.43 5.61
CA ALA A 74 23.42 9.39 4.18
C ALA A 74 23.05 10.79 3.63
N GLN A 75 23.55 11.10 2.44
CA GLN A 75 23.21 12.36 1.76
C GLN A 75 21.98 12.16 0.89
N ILE A 76 20.94 12.94 1.16
CA ILE A 76 19.71 12.92 0.35
C ILE A 76 19.82 13.99 -0.72
N ARG A 77 19.57 13.61 -1.97
CA ARG A 77 19.52 14.52 -3.10
C ARG A 77 18.11 14.59 -3.69
N PHE A 78 17.30 15.52 -3.19
CA PHE A 78 15.99 15.81 -3.76
C PHE A 78 16.09 16.48 -5.14
N HIS A 79 14.95 16.60 -5.83
CA HIS A 79 14.84 17.22 -7.16
C HIS A 79 15.80 16.61 -8.19
N THR A 80 16.01 15.30 -8.10
CA THR A 80 16.86 14.51 -8.97
C THR A 80 16.05 13.33 -9.47
N SER A 81 15.86 13.26 -10.78
CA SER A 81 15.17 12.17 -11.46
C SER A 81 16.17 11.28 -12.18
N PHE A 82 15.95 9.97 -12.13
CA PHE A 82 16.66 9.01 -12.97
C PHE A 82 16.32 9.21 -14.45
N VAL A 83 17.29 9.00 -15.34
CA VAL A 83 17.11 9.06 -16.80
C VAL A 83 17.54 7.75 -17.45
N ASP A 84 18.79 7.32 -17.22
CA ASP A 84 19.34 6.09 -17.80
C ASP A 84 20.58 5.62 -17.03
N VAL A 85 21.15 4.48 -17.44
CA VAL A 85 22.43 3.95 -16.95
C VAL A 85 23.45 3.86 -18.08
N ILE A 86 24.72 3.94 -17.73
CA ILE A 86 25.84 3.60 -18.61
C ILE A 86 26.49 2.32 -18.06
N MET A 87 26.63 1.32 -18.93
CA MET A 87 27.20 0.02 -18.59
C MET A 87 28.67 -0.07 -19.02
N ASP A 88 29.49 -0.69 -18.19
CA ASP A 88 30.86 -1.13 -18.45
C ASP A 88 30.91 -2.65 -18.22
N GLY A 89 30.67 -3.42 -19.29
CA GLY A 89 30.45 -4.86 -19.18
C GLY A 89 29.13 -5.16 -18.44
N ASP A 90 29.24 -5.90 -17.34
CA ASP A 90 28.15 -6.29 -16.44
C ASP A 90 27.94 -5.31 -15.26
N ARG A 91 28.69 -4.21 -15.23
CA ARG A 91 28.66 -3.22 -14.15
C ARG A 91 28.07 -1.90 -14.61
N ILE A 92 27.19 -1.30 -13.80
CA ILE A 92 26.77 0.10 -13.98
C ILE A 92 27.97 1.01 -13.66
N SER A 93 28.48 1.74 -14.66
CA SER A 93 29.57 2.71 -14.48
C SER A 93 29.06 4.08 -14.04
N ASP A 94 27.95 4.53 -14.62
CA ASP A 94 27.37 5.84 -14.39
C ASP A 94 25.83 5.76 -14.38
N ILE A 95 25.19 6.61 -13.58
CA ILE A 95 23.75 6.87 -13.61
C ILE A 95 23.55 8.25 -14.23
N VAL A 96 22.77 8.31 -15.31
CA VAL A 96 22.32 9.55 -15.94
C VAL A 96 21.13 10.09 -15.15
N ILE A 97 21.22 11.34 -14.72
CA ILE A 97 20.19 12.03 -13.95
C ILE A 97 19.78 13.32 -14.63
N LEU A 98 18.55 13.74 -14.36
CA LEU A 98 18.06 15.09 -14.60
C LEU A 98 17.72 15.72 -13.25
N ASP A 99 18.45 16.76 -12.88
CA ASP A 99 18.20 17.50 -11.65
C ASP A 99 17.96 18.98 -11.93
N LYS A 100 17.83 19.79 -10.86
CA LYS A 100 17.57 21.23 -11.01
C LYS A 100 18.69 22.00 -11.72
N ALA A 101 19.91 21.48 -11.74
CA ALA A 101 21.06 22.02 -12.47
C ALA A 101 21.16 21.49 -13.91
N GLY A 102 20.36 20.48 -14.29
CA GLY A 102 20.27 19.94 -15.64
C GLY A 102 20.64 18.46 -15.71
N LEU A 103 21.09 18.02 -16.88
CA LEU A 103 21.56 16.64 -17.07
C LEU A 103 22.94 16.46 -16.44
N GLY A 104 23.10 15.35 -15.72
CA GLY A 104 24.34 15.02 -15.02
C GLY A 104 24.60 13.52 -14.94
N LEU A 105 25.78 13.18 -14.40
CA LEU A 105 26.21 11.81 -14.16
C LEU A 105 26.56 11.62 -12.69
N LEU A 106 26.11 10.50 -12.12
CA LEU A 106 26.59 9.98 -10.84
C LEU A 106 27.45 8.73 -11.10
N ARG A 107 28.57 8.59 -10.40
CA ARG A 107 29.52 7.46 -10.55
C ARG A 107 29.55 6.60 -9.29
N PRO A 108 28.55 5.74 -9.09
CA PRO A 108 28.47 4.90 -7.91
C PRO A 108 29.49 3.75 -7.98
N LYS A 109 29.83 3.18 -6.81
CA LYS A 109 30.50 1.88 -6.72
C LYS A 109 29.51 0.72 -6.66
N ILE A 110 28.36 0.97 -6.04
CA ILE A 110 27.25 0.04 -5.82
C ILE A 110 25.97 0.84 -6.04
N VAL A 111 24.99 0.22 -6.68
CA VAL A 111 23.65 0.76 -6.89
C VAL A 111 22.66 -0.13 -6.17
N ILE A 112 21.80 0.46 -5.33
CA ILE A 112 20.66 -0.22 -4.72
C ILE A 112 19.43 0.40 -5.37
N ASP A 113 18.72 -0.38 -6.18
CA ASP A 113 17.53 0.10 -6.88
C ASP A 113 16.31 0.03 -5.96
N THR A 114 15.85 1.19 -5.50
CA THR A 114 14.62 1.35 -4.72
C THR A 114 13.60 2.22 -5.47
N SER A 115 13.60 2.18 -6.80
CA SER A 115 12.68 2.97 -7.65
C SER A 115 11.22 2.52 -7.58
N GLY A 116 10.94 1.34 -7.02
CA GLY A 116 9.62 0.72 -6.98
C GLY A 116 9.40 -0.21 -8.17
N ASP A 117 9.48 0.32 -9.40
CA ASP A 117 9.24 -0.43 -10.64
C ASP A 117 10.51 -1.09 -11.23
N GLY A 118 11.61 -1.06 -10.48
CA GLY A 118 12.91 -1.63 -10.88
C GLY A 118 13.50 -0.94 -12.12
N ASP A 119 13.30 0.37 -12.25
CA ASP A 119 13.67 1.13 -13.45
C ASP A 119 15.18 1.08 -13.72
N ILE A 120 16.01 1.13 -12.68
CA ILE A 120 17.46 1.11 -12.84
C ILE A 120 17.92 -0.31 -13.19
N ALA A 121 17.39 -1.33 -12.50
CA ALA A 121 17.68 -2.73 -12.77
C ALA A 121 17.28 -3.12 -14.20
N ALA A 122 16.06 -2.75 -14.63
CA ALA A 122 15.57 -3.00 -15.98
C ALA A 122 16.44 -2.30 -17.04
N LYS A 123 16.84 -1.05 -16.80
CA LYS A 123 17.73 -0.29 -17.69
C LYS A 123 19.15 -0.86 -17.75
N ALA A 124 19.63 -1.44 -16.65
CA ALA A 124 20.91 -2.15 -16.60
C ALA A 124 20.87 -3.52 -17.29
N GLY A 125 19.69 -3.95 -17.77
CA GLY A 125 19.51 -5.23 -18.45
C GLY A 125 19.30 -6.42 -17.52
N ALA A 126 18.96 -6.18 -16.24
CA ALA A 126 18.57 -7.26 -15.34
C ALA A 126 17.32 -7.98 -15.89
N PRO A 127 17.26 -9.32 -15.81
CA PRO A 127 16.09 -10.06 -16.26
C PRO A 127 14.88 -9.75 -15.38
N PHE A 128 13.70 -9.62 -15.99
CA PHE A 128 12.45 -9.40 -15.27
C PHE A 128 11.25 -10.03 -15.98
N GLU A 129 10.21 -10.32 -15.21
CA GLU A 129 8.87 -10.64 -15.70
C GLU A 129 7.95 -9.43 -15.51
N VAL A 130 6.78 -9.43 -16.16
CA VAL A 130 5.83 -8.31 -16.09
C VAL A 130 4.45 -8.85 -15.74
N GLY A 131 3.89 -8.36 -14.63
CA GLY A 131 2.58 -8.77 -14.12
C GLY A 131 2.40 -10.29 -14.05
N ARG A 132 1.18 -10.74 -14.33
CA ARG A 132 0.84 -12.16 -14.40
C ARG A 132 1.47 -12.84 -15.62
N ARG A 133 2.21 -13.92 -15.38
CA ARG A 133 2.97 -14.66 -16.43
C ARG A 133 2.15 -15.07 -17.65
N GLU A 134 0.88 -15.45 -17.49
CA GLU A 134 0.10 -15.98 -18.61
C GLU A 134 -0.33 -14.92 -19.63
N ASP A 135 -0.58 -13.69 -19.19
CA ASP A 135 -1.19 -12.65 -20.05
C ASP A 135 -0.63 -11.24 -19.84
N GLY A 136 0.38 -11.07 -19.00
CA GLY A 136 1.04 -9.79 -18.69
C GLY A 136 0.15 -8.80 -17.95
N LYS A 137 -1.03 -9.20 -17.47
CA LYS A 137 -1.93 -8.29 -16.77
C LYS A 137 -1.43 -8.00 -15.37
N MET A 138 -1.51 -6.73 -14.99
CA MET A 138 -1.11 -6.23 -13.68
C MET A 138 -2.32 -5.99 -12.78
N MET A 139 -2.09 -6.08 -11.47
CA MET A 139 -3.09 -5.74 -10.46
C MET A 139 -3.58 -4.28 -10.60
N PRO A 140 -4.89 -4.01 -10.42
CA PRO A 140 -5.43 -2.66 -10.56
C PRO A 140 -4.79 -1.64 -9.62
N VAL A 141 -4.72 -0.39 -10.07
CA VAL A 141 -4.12 0.72 -9.31
C VAL A 141 -5.16 1.45 -8.47
N THR A 142 -4.71 2.13 -7.41
CA THR A 142 -5.59 2.86 -6.49
C THR A 142 -5.00 4.20 -6.08
N LEU A 143 -5.80 5.26 -6.18
CA LEU A 143 -5.52 6.54 -5.53
C LEU A 143 -6.13 6.55 -4.12
N PHE A 144 -5.27 6.67 -3.11
CA PHE A 144 -5.71 6.87 -1.73
C PHE A 144 -6.28 8.27 -1.53
N LEU A 145 -7.29 8.39 -0.66
CA LEU A 145 -7.88 9.66 -0.27
C LEU A 145 -7.74 9.86 1.23
N THR A 146 -7.62 11.11 1.65
CA THR A 146 -7.80 11.53 3.04
C THR A 146 -9.07 12.37 3.09
N ILE A 147 -10.01 11.96 3.92
CA ILE A 147 -11.26 12.66 4.17
C ILE A 147 -11.28 13.22 5.58
N GLY A 148 -11.97 14.33 5.77
CA GLY A 148 -12.13 15.02 7.04
C GLY A 148 -13.59 15.25 7.37
N ASN A 149 -13.83 15.84 8.54
CA ASN A 149 -15.17 16.16 9.04
C ASN A 149 -16.11 14.94 9.08
N VAL A 150 -15.55 13.78 9.43
CA VAL A 150 -16.29 12.56 9.73
C VAL A 150 -16.78 12.62 11.18
N ASP A 151 -18.02 12.25 11.42
CA ASP A 151 -18.55 12.03 12.76
C ASP A 151 -18.17 10.61 13.22
N ASP A 152 -17.01 10.53 13.89
CA ASP A 152 -16.43 9.27 14.36
C ASP A 152 -17.42 8.46 15.22
N GLU A 153 -18.13 9.14 16.12
CA GLU A 153 -19.05 8.49 17.06
C GLU A 153 -20.24 7.90 16.32
N ARG A 154 -20.80 8.62 15.34
CA ARG A 154 -21.91 8.13 14.51
C ARG A 154 -21.51 6.94 13.64
N VAL A 155 -20.31 6.96 13.04
CA VAL A 155 -19.80 5.80 12.27
C VAL A 155 -19.65 4.57 13.16
N ILE A 156 -19.02 4.73 14.33
CA ILE A 156 -18.81 3.64 15.28
C ILE A 156 -20.15 3.10 15.83
N ALA A 157 -21.08 3.99 16.17
CA ALA A 157 -22.41 3.61 16.64
C ALA A 157 -23.19 2.83 15.57
N TRP A 158 -23.20 3.33 14.33
CA TRP A 158 -23.83 2.64 13.21
C TRP A 158 -23.24 1.24 13.01
N MET A 159 -21.91 1.10 12.98
CA MET A 159 -21.27 -0.19 12.76
C MET A 159 -21.56 -1.19 13.89
N ARG A 160 -21.61 -0.73 15.15
CA ARG A 160 -21.98 -1.58 16.30
C ARG A 160 -23.42 -2.09 16.23
N GLU A 161 -24.33 -1.30 15.67
CA GLU A 161 -25.71 -1.74 15.44
C GLU A 161 -25.81 -2.67 14.23
N HIS A 162 -25.10 -2.32 13.14
CA HIS A 162 -25.02 -3.12 11.91
C HIS A 162 -24.48 -4.52 12.17
N GLU A 163 -23.39 -4.65 12.92
CA GLU A 163 -22.76 -5.93 13.25
C GLU A 163 -23.71 -6.91 13.95
N LYS A 164 -24.69 -6.41 14.73
CA LYS A 164 -25.70 -7.25 15.38
C LYS A 164 -26.69 -7.86 14.39
N LEU A 165 -26.94 -7.17 13.28
CA LEU A 165 -27.90 -7.56 12.25
C LEU A 165 -27.21 -8.32 11.09
N HIS A 166 -25.97 -7.94 10.80
CA HIS A 166 -25.17 -8.40 9.65
C HIS A 166 -23.73 -8.72 10.10
N PRO A 167 -23.54 -9.77 10.92
CA PRO A 167 -22.24 -10.07 11.51
C PRO A 167 -21.19 -10.36 10.45
N GLY A 168 -20.02 -9.72 10.57
CA GLY A 168 -18.88 -9.90 9.68
C GLY A 168 -18.94 -9.15 8.35
N GLU A 169 -19.98 -8.34 8.09
CA GLU A 169 -19.98 -7.44 6.93
C GLU A 169 -19.01 -6.27 7.12
N ARG A 170 -18.40 -5.80 6.03
CA ARG A 170 -17.54 -4.60 6.09
C ARG A 170 -18.37 -3.36 6.35
N LEU A 171 -17.71 -2.31 6.86
CA LEU A 171 -18.31 -1.01 7.06
C LEU A 171 -18.99 -0.49 5.78
N PHE A 172 -20.30 -0.22 5.89
CA PHE A 172 -21.20 0.22 4.82
C PHE A 172 -21.32 -0.74 3.62
N GLU A 173 -20.95 -2.01 3.76
CA GLU A 173 -21.05 -2.98 2.66
C GLU A 173 -22.49 -3.15 2.17
N CYS A 174 -23.46 -3.22 3.08
CA CYS A 174 -24.89 -3.28 2.73
C CYS A 174 -25.35 -2.05 1.93
N ILE A 175 -24.83 -0.86 2.26
CA ILE A 175 -25.15 0.40 1.59
C ILE A 175 -24.59 0.40 0.16
N VAL A 176 -23.37 -0.11 -0.01
CA VAL A 176 -22.79 -0.30 -1.36
C VAL A 176 -23.58 -1.32 -2.16
N LYS A 177 -24.01 -2.43 -1.55
CA LYS A 177 -24.86 -3.44 -2.22
C LYS A 177 -26.17 -2.82 -2.72
N GLU A 178 -26.89 -2.09 -1.87
CA GLU A 178 -28.12 -1.40 -2.24
C GLU A 178 -27.89 -0.37 -3.36
N ALA A 179 -26.86 0.47 -3.22
CA ALA A 179 -26.54 1.49 -4.22
C ALA A 179 -26.16 0.93 -5.58
N ARG A 180 -25.62 -0.30 -5.63
CA ARG A 180 -25.37 -1.01 -6.89
C ARG A 180 -26.67 -1.47 -7.55
N GLU A 181 -27.67 -1.86 -6.77
CA GLU A 181 -28.99 -2.24 -7.28
C GLU A 181 -29.77 -1.03 -7.79
N THR A 182 -29.64 0.13 -7.14
CA THR A 182 -30.30 1.39 -7.57
C THR A 182 -29.56 2.12 -8.68
N GLY A 183 -28.28 1.81 -8.91
CA GLY A 183 -27.43 2.47 -9.91
C GLY A 183 -26.71 3.73 -9.39
N ASP A 184 -26.76 4.00 -8.09
CA ASP A 184 -26.09 5.13 -7.43
C ASP A 184 -24.61 4.86 -7.10
N TRP A 185 -24.12 3.64 -7.38
CA TRP A 185 -22.72 3.25 -7.24
C TRP A 185 -22.02 3.10 -8.60
N THR A 186 -20.99 3.91 -8.84
CA THR A 186 -20.31 4.00 -10.15
C THR A 186 -18.98 3.24 -10.24
N LEU A 187 -18.48 2.69 -9.13
CA LEU A 187 -17.19 2.00 -9.10
C LEU A 187 -17.36 0.49 -9.32
N GLU A 188 -16.37 -0.15 -9.94
CA GLU A 188 -16.35 -1.62 -10.08
C GLU A 188 -16.18 -2.36 -8.74
N ARG A 189 -15.67 -1.67 -7.72
CA ARG A 189 -15.38 -2.25 -6.42
C ARG A 189 -16.67 -2.53 -5.64
N GLU A 190 -16.72 -3.63 -4.91
CA GLU A 190 -17.94 -4.08 -4.23
C GLU A 190 -18.05 -3.65 -2.76
N PHE A 191 -16.99 -3.07 -2.20
CA PHE A 191 -16.94 -2.68 -0.79
C PHE A 191 -16.00 -1.49 -0.59
N LEU A 192 -16.22 -0.78 0.52
CA LEU A 192 -15.36 0.31 0.96
C LEU A 192 -14.21 -0.22 1.81
N ASN A 193 -13.05 0.43 1.70
CA ASN A 193 -11.95 0.28 2.64
C ASN A 193 -11.65 1.66 3.22
N ILE A 194 -12.18 1.94 4.41
CA ILE A 194 -12.01 3.22 5.08
C ILE A 194 -11.50 3.04 6.50
N TYR A 195 -10.49 3.79 6.87
CA TYR A 195 -9.72 3.58 8.10
C TYR A 195 -9.62 4.89 8.87
N ARG A 196 -9.90 4.87 10.17
CA ARG A 196 -9.75 6.06 11.01
C ARG A 196 -8.28 6.46 11.12
N GLU A 197 -7.99 7.75 11.03
CA GLU A 197 -6.66 8.31 11.32
C GLU A 197 -6.55 8.77 12.78
N PRO A 198 -5.32 8.93 13.32
CA PRO A 198 -5.14 9.41 14.70
C PRO A 198 -5.88 10.73 14.99
N THR A 199 -5.94 11.61 13.99
CA THR A 199 -6.67 12.88 14.05
C THR A 199 -8.19 12.65 14.08
N PRO A 200 -8.92 13.12 15.11
CA PRO A 200 -10.37 12.98 15.16
C PRO A 200 -11.08 13.53 13.91
N GLY A 201 -12.06 12.78 13.41
CA GLY A 201 -12.82 13.12 12.22
C GLY A 201 -12.04 13.04 10.90
N GLN A 202 -10.81 12.53 10.89
CA GLN A 202 -10.05 12.23 9.68
C GLN A 202 -9.96 10.72 9.43
N TRP A 203 -10.17 10.32 8.18
CA TRP A 203 -10.16 8.93 7.75
C TRP A 203 -9.44 8.79 6.40
N ARG A 204 -8.80 7.64 6.16
CA ARG A 204 -8.23 7.27 4.85
C ARG A 204 -9.20 6.39 4.09
N VAL A 205 -9.22 6.55 2.77
CA VAL A 205 -10.04 5.78 1.84
C VAL A 205 -9.14 5.08 0.82
N ASN A 206 -9.21 3.76 0.77
CA ASN A 206 -8.51 2.88 -0.19
C ASN A 206 -9.53 2.16 -1.07
N THR A 207 -10.38 2.93 -1.77
CA THR A 207 -11.54 2.38 -2.49
C THR A 207 -11.44 2.54 -4.00
N THR A 208 -10.81 3.60 -4.52
CA THR A 208 -10.68 3.78 -5.98
C THR A 208 -9.98 2.58 -6.61
N ARG A 209 -10.38 2.24 -7.84
CA ARG A 209 -9.88 1.07 -8.55
C ARG A 209 -9.89 1.37 -10.04
N VAL A 210 -8.72 1.36 -10.65
CA VAL A 210 -8.57 1.50 -12.10
C VAL A 210 -7.83 0.29 -12.64
N GLN A 211 -8.47 -0.44 -13.53
CA GLN A 211 -7.94 -1.66 -14.14
C GLN A 211 -7.24 -1.38 -15.47
N ASN A 212 -6.55 -2.42 -15.98
CA ASN A 212 -5.85 -2.41 -17.26
C ASN A 212 -4.86 -1.24 -17.34
N VAL A 213 -4.04 -1.06 -16.30
CA VAL A 213 -3.02 -0.01 -16.23
C VAL A 213 -1.66 -0.70 -16.20
N ASP A 214 -0.83 -0.44 -17.20
CA ASP A 214 0.59 -0.74 -17.13
C ASP A 214 1.29 0.36 -16.34
N GLY A 215 1.78 0.04 -15.14
CA GLY A 215 2.46 1.01 -14.27
C GLY A 215 3.78 1.53 -14.83
N THR A 216 4.30 0.92 -15.90
CA THR A 216 5.51 1.39 -16.61
C THR A 216 5.20 2.24 -17.85
N ASN A 217 3.91 2.41 -18.16
CA ASN A 217 3.45 3.20 -19.30
C ASN A 217 2.90 4.57 -18.84
N PRO A 218 3.50 5.69 -19.27
CA PRO A 218 3.12 7.03 -18.81
C PRO A 218 1.70 7.46 -19.23
N ASP A 219 1.20 6.98 -20.38
CA ASP A 219 -0.15 7.33 -20.85
C ASP A 219 -1.21 6.62 -20.01
N ASP A 220 -0.94 5.37 -19.63
CA ASP A 220 -1.82 4.59 -18.75
C ASP A 220 -1.85 5.14 -17.33
N LEU A 221 -0.69 5.54 -16.79
CA LEU A 221 -0.61 6.26 -15.51
C LEU A 221 -1.42 7.55 -15.55
N SER A 222 -1.28 8.35 -16.62
CA SER A 222 -2.02 9.61 -16.79
C SER A 222 -3.53 9.38 -16.84
N ARG A 223 -3.98 8.38 -17.60
CA ARG A 223 -5.39 7.97 -17.64
C ARG A 223 -5.88 7.53 -16.26
N ALA A 224 -5.09 6.73 -15.55
CA ALA A 224 -5.44 6.23 -14.22
C ALA A 224 -5.56 7.35 -13.19
N GLU A 225 -4.67 8.34 -13.22
CA GLU A 225 -4.77 9.51 -12.36
C GLU A 225 -6.03 10.32 -12.63
N ILE A 226 -6.35 10.58 -13.89
CA ILE A 226 -7.58 11.32 -14.26
C ILE A 226 -8.81 10.57 -13.74
N GLU A 227 -8.89 9.27 -14.01
CA GLU A 227 -10.04 8.45 -13.65
C GLU A 227 -10.20 8.29 -12.13
N SER A 228 -9.12 7.96 -11.43
CA SER A 228 -9.16 7.80 -9.97
C SER A 228 -9.51 9.10 -9.24
N ARG A 229 -9.13 10.26 -9.78
CA ARG A 229 -9.57 11.58 -9.26
C ARG A 229 -11.06 11.84 -9.51
N ARG A 230 -11.65 11.34 -10.60
CA ARG A 230 -13.11 11.37 -10.79
C ARG A 230 -13.80 10.47 -9.78
N GLN A 231 -13.35 9.22 -9.65
CA GLN A 231 -13.86 8.28 -8.65
C GLN A 231 -13.76 8.83 -7.22
N ALA A 232 -12.70 9.59 -6.91
CA ALA A 232 -12.57 10.26 -5.62
C ALA A 232 -13.76 11.19 -5.34
N TRP A 233 -14.12 12.05 -6.29
CA TRP A 233 -15.27 12.95 -6.13
C TRP A 233 -16.61 12.21 -6.14
N ASP A 234 -16.72 11.11 -6.86
CA ASP A 234 -17.91 10.25 -6.85
C ASP A 234 -18.10 9.63 -5.45
N LEU A 235 -17.03 9.10 -4.87
CA LEU A 235 -17.02 8.57 -3.51
C LEU A 235 -17.44 9.63 -2.47
N ILE A 236 -16.95 10.87 -2.58
CA ILE A 236 -17.36 11.94 -1.67
C ILE A 236 -18.86 12.23 -1.78
N ARG A 237 -19.41 12.28 -2.99
CA ARG A 237 -20.86 12.47 -3.18
C ARG A 237 -21.65 11.30 -2.61
N PHE A 238 -21.18 10.09 -2.84
CA PHE A 238 -21.78 8.86 -2.32
C PHE A 238 -21.80 8.86 -0.79
N PHE A 239 -20.66 9.13 -0.15
CA PHE A 239 -20.52 9.17 1.30
C PHE A 239 -21.47 10.17 1.94
N ARG A 240 -21.54 11.40 1.40
CA ARG A 240 -22.43 12.44 1.94
C ARG A 240 -23.91 12.09 1.86
N SER A 241 -24.29 11.30 0.85
CA SER A 241 -25.69 11.00 0.56
C SER A 241 -26.18 9.71 1.25
N HIS A 242 -25.28 8.75 1.48
CA HIS A 242 -25.67 7.40 1.89
C HIS A 242 -25.02 6.91 3.18
N CYS A 243 -23.83 7.38 3.56
CA CYS A 243 -23.03 6.77 4.64
C CYS A 243 -23.23 7.53 5.97
N PRO A 244 -23.81 6.89 7.00
CA PRO A 244 -24.01 7.52 8.30
C PRO A 244 -22.70 8.01 8.93
N GLY A 245 -22.67 9.27 9.34
CA GLY A 245 -21.50 9.93 9.93
C GLY A 245 -20.56 10.56 8.90
N LEU A 246 -20.82 10.40 7.60
CA LEU A 246 -20.04 11.03 6.52
C LEU A 246 -20.84 12.12 5.78
N GLU A 247 -22.00 12.54 6.28
CA GLU A 247 -22.89 13.51 5.64
C GLU A 247 -22.19 14.86 5.35
N ASN A 248 -21.26 15.25 6.23
CA ASN A 248 -20.50 16.48 6.11
C ASN A 248 -19.04 16.26 5.68
N THR A 249 -18.69 15.05 5.24
CA THR A 249 -17.30 14.71 4.96
C THR A 249 -16.68 15.61 3.88
N GLN A 250 -15.39 15.90 3.98
CA GLN A 250 -14.66 16.72 3.02
C GLN A 250 -13.47 15.95 2.47
N LEU A 251 -13.20 16.06 1.17
CA LEU A 251 -11.94 15.59 0.59
C LEU A 251 -10.82 16.55 1.00
N LEU A 252 -9.93 16.11 1.88
CA LEU A 252 -8.79 16.91 2.33
C LEU A 252 -7.62 16.79 1.36
N ALA A 253 -7.35 15.57 0.91
CA ALA A 253 -6.26 15.29 -0.02
C ALA A 253 -6.51 14.00 -0.82
N THR A 254 -5.85 13.90 -1.95
CA THR A 254 -5.59 12.63 -2.63
C THR A 254 -4.12 12.27 -2.48
N GLY A 255 -3.76 11.02 -2.78
CA GLY A 255 -2.37 10.64 -3.03
C GLY A 255 -1.71 11.57 -4.06
N SER A 256 -0.39 11.73 -3.95
CA SER A 256 0.41 12.52 -4.89
C SER A 256 0.41 11.90 -6.30
N GLN A 257 0.29 10.58 -6.37
CA GLN A 257 0.18 9.77 -7.58
C GLN A 257 -0.74 8.57 -7.32
N VAL A 258 -1.16 7.88 -8.38
CA VAL A 258 -1.83 6.58 -8.24
C VAL A 258 -0.88 5.55 -7.64
N GLY A 259 -1.39 4.76 -6.69
CA GLY A 259 -0.67 3.66 -6.07
C GLY A 259 -0.62 2.45 -7.00
N ILE A 260 0.59 2.11 -7.42
CA ILE A 260 0.93 0.94 -8.23
C ILE A 260 1.13 -0.26 -7.30
N ARG A 261 0.60 -1.42 -7.69
CA ARG A 261 0.70 -2.65 -6.90
C ARG A 261 1.68 -3.66 -7.49
N GLU A 262 1.84 -3.65 -8.80
CA GLU A 262 2.57 -4.66 -9.55
C GLU A 262 3.00 -4.06 -10.88
N THR A 263 4.26 -4.27 -11.27
CA THR A 263 4.81 -3.94 -12.59
C THR A 263 5.83 -4.99 -13.02
N ARG A 264 7.12 -4.70 -12.87
CA ARG A 264 8.25 -5.58 -13.21
C ARG A 264 8.66 -6.39 -11.98
N HIS A 265 8.77 -7.69 -12.17
CA HIS A 265 9.34 -8.60 -11.18
C HIS A 265 10.77 -8.91 -11.60
N ILE A 266 11.73 -8.18 -11.01
CA ILE A 266 13.16 -8.44 -11.24
C ILE A 266 13.47 -9.86 -10.76
N LEU A 267 14.12 -10.64 -11.62
CA LEU A 267 14.47 -12.02 -11.34
C LEU A 267 15.84 -12.06 -10.65
N GLY A 268 15.83 -12.34 -9.35
CA GLY A 268 17.04 -12.73 -8.64
C GLY A 268 17.38 -14.22 -8.82
N ASP A 269 18.45 -14.65 -8.16
CA ASP A 269 18.92 -16.03 -8.05
C ASP A 269 17.86 -16.99 -7.46
N TYR A 270 16.84 -16.46 -6.78
CA TYR A 270 15.65 -17.20 -6.35
C TYR A 270 14.37 -16.39 -6.51
N VAL A 271 13.31 -17.06 -6.99
CA VAL A 271 11.97 -16.49 -7.04
C VAL A 271 11.11 -17.14 -5.96
N LEU A 272 10.73 -16.35 -4.95
CA LEU A 272 9.78 -16.78 -3.93
C LEU A 272 8.44 -17.13 -4.59
N ASN A 273 7.93 -18.33 -4.32
CA ASN A 273 6.68 -18.81 -4.93
C ASN A 273 5.56 -18.94 -3.88
N GLY A 274 4.33 -19.16 -4.37
CA GLY A 274 3.16 -19.29 -3.51
C GLY A 274 3.27 -20.42 -2.48
N GLN A 275 3.91 -21.54 -2.81
CA GLN A 275 4.10 -22.64 -1.86
C GLN A 275 5.04 -22.24 -0.72
N ASP A 276 6.14 -21.53 -1.02
CA ASP A 276 7.05 -21.03 0.01
C ASP A 276 6.31 -20.11 1.01
N VAL A 277 5.39 -19.28 0.50
CA VAL A 277 4.53 -18.42 1.32
C VAL A 277 3.56 -19.24 2.15
N LEU A 278 2.78 -20.14 1.52
CA LEU A 278 1.74 -20.93 2.18
C LEU A 278 2.31 -21.88 3.25
N GLU A 279 3.48 -22.47 3.00
CA GLU A 279 4.14 -23.39 3.93
C GLU A 279 5.00 -22.68 4.99
N GLY A 280 5.15 -21.34 4.92
CA GLY A 280 5.94 -20.60 5.90
C GLY A 280 7.44 -20.89 5.81
N ARG A 281 7.97 -21.05 4.59
CA ARG A 281 9.35 -21.50 4.39
C ARG A 281 10.39 -20.59 5.07
N LYS A 282 11.44 -21.23 5.59
CA LYS A 282 12.63 -20.60 6.19
C LYS A 282 13.85 -20.83 5.33
N PHE A 283 14.76 -19.85 5.33
CA PHE A 283 15.93 -19.86 4.48
C PHE A 283 17.18 -19.55 5.30
N GLU A 284 18.29 -20.24 5.01
CA GLU A 284 19.58 -19.96 5.65
C GLU A 284 20.05 -18.52 5.40
N ASP A 285 19.64 -17.95 4.27
CA ASP A 285 19.91 -16.59 3.84
C ASP A 285 18.68 -15.67 3.97
N GLY A 286 17.74 -15.97 4.88
CA GLY A 286 16.58 -15.15 5.17
C GLY A 286 16.96 -13.75 5.68
N ILE A 287 16.53 -12.70 4.97
CA ILE A 287 16.83 -11.29 5.33
C ILE A 287 15.58 -10.48 5.71
N ALA A 288 14.39 -11.00 5.41
CA ALA A 288 13.13 -10.40 5.81
C ALA A 288 12.11 -11.48 6.19
N GLN A 289 11.13 -11.10 7.01
CA GLN A 289 10.07 -11.98 7.51
C GLN A 289 8.71 -11.36 7.20
N CYS A 290 7.71 -12.19 6.87
CA CYS A 290 6.36 -11.72 6.59
C CYS A 290 5.33 -12.78 6.99
N SER A 291 4.15 -12.32 7.42
CA SER A 291 2.96 -13.13 7.74
C SER A 291 1.72 -12.70 6.97
N TYR A 292 1.90 -11.87 5.94
CA TYR A 292 0.77 -11.40 5.14
C TYR A 292 0.32 -12.49 4.15
N PRO A 293 -0.99 -12.76 4.03
CA PRO A 293 -1.52 -13.72 3.06
C PRO A 293 -1.18 -13.36 1.62
N ILE A 294 -1.29 -14.33 0.71
CA ILE A 294 -1.24 -14.06 -0.73
C ILE A 294 -2.49 -13.26 -1.09
N ASP A 295 -2.32 -11.98 -1.44
CA ASP A 295 -3.41 -11.04 -1.76
C ASP A 295 -3.32 -10.61 -3.23
N ILE A 296 -4.03 -11.33 -4.10
CA ILE A 296 -4.05 -11.09 -5.54
C ILE A 296 -5.34 -10.38 -5.89
N HIS A 297 -5.25 -9.15 -6.40
CA HIS A 297 -6.40 -8.42 -6.92
C HIS A 297 -6.64 -8.80 -8.38
N ASP A 298 -7.79 -9.40 -8.70
CA ASP A 298 -8.08 -9.85 -10.06
C ASP A 298 -8.00 -8.66 -11.05
N PRO A 299 -7.15 -8.74 -12.08
CA PRO A 299 -7.05 -7.70 -13.10
C PRO A 299 -8.25 -7.63 -14.05
N GLN A 300 -9.17 -8.60 -13.99
CA GLN A 300 -10.34 -8.70 -14.86
C GLN A 300 -11.68 -8.69 -14.09
N GLY A 301 -11.62 -8.71 -12.75
CA GLY A 301 -12.78 -8.92 -11.90
C GLY A 301 -12.87 -7.93 -10.74
N PRO A 302 -14.05 -7.83 -10.10
CA PRO A 302 -14.26 -6.90 -8.99
C PRO A 302 -13.67 -7.39 -7.66
N ARG A 303 -13.23 -8.66 -7.59
CA ARG A 303 -12.75 -9.33 -6.36
C ARG A 303 -11.26 -9.64 -6.38
N GLY A 304 -10.67 -9.75 -5.20
CA GLY A 304 -9.34 -10.33 -5.02
C GLY A 304 -9.42 -11.77 -4.52
N ARG A 305 -8.33 -12.52 -4.65
CA ARG A 305 -8.07 -13.79 -3.99
C ARG A 305 -7.15 -13.53 -2.80
N LEU A 306 -7.61 -13.87 -1.62
CA LEU A 306 -6.81 -13.87 -0.39
C LEU A 306 -6.58 -15.32 0.03
N GLU A 307 -5.34 -15.76 0.12
CA GLU A 307 -4.98 -17.11 0.54
C GLU A 307 -4.11 -17.06 1.81
N GLY A 308 -4.64 -17.61 2.90
CA GLY A 308 -4.01 -17.57 4.21
C GLY A 308 -2.77 -18.47 4.28
N ILE A 309 -1.77 -18.05 5.06
CA ILE A 309 -0.58 -18.86 5.31
C ILE A 309 -0.94 -20.01 6.27
N HIS A 310 -0.42 -21.22 6.02
CA HIS A 310 -0.63 -22.40 6.87
C HIS A 310 0.39 -22.51 8.03
N ALA A 311 1.14 -21.44 8.26
CA ALA A 311 2.23 -21.31 9.20
C ALA A 311 2.25 -19.91 9.82
N ASP A 312 3.09 -19.70 10.82
CA ASP A 312 3.17 -18.41 11.53
C ASP A 312 3.68 -17.26 10.64
N HIS A 313 4.66 -17.54 9.77
CA HIS A 313 5.31 -16.56 8.89
C HIS A 313 6.20 -17.30 7.88
N TYR A 314 6.59 -16.63 6.79
CA TYR A 314 7.63 -17.06 5.85
C TYR A 314 8.79 -16.06 5.85
N GLU A 315 9.90 -16.45 5.22
CA GLU A 315 11.08 -15.60 5.05
C GLU A 315 11.31 -15.25 3.58
N ILE A 316 11.94 -14.10 3.34
CA ILE A 316 12.42 -13.69 2.02
C ILE A 316 13.95 -13.80 2.04
N PRO A 317 14.55 -14.67 1.22
CA PRO A 317 15.99 -14.85 1.19
C PRO A 317 16.71 -13.74 0.42
N TYR A 318 17.98 -13.49 0.74
CA TYR A 318 18.80 -12.44 0.13
C TYR A 318 18.88 -12.56 -1.39
N ARG A 319 19.00 -13.79 -1.89
CA ARG A 319 18.98 -14.15 -3.32
C ARG A 319 17.68 -13.84 -4.07
N CYS A 320 16.63 -13.36 -3.40
CA CYS A 320 15.51 -12.73 -4.10
C CYS A 320 15.83 -11.30 -4.57
N LEU A 321 16.89 -10.68 -4.05
CA LEU A 321 17.29 -9.29 -4.33
C LEU A 321 18.57 -9.17 -5.16
N VAL A 322 19.24 -10.28 -5.48
CA VAL A 322 20.47 -10.32 -6.28
C VAL A 322 20.36 -11.32 -7.41
#